data_AF-A0A2I0QEW1-F1
#
_entry.id   AF-A0A2I0QEW1-F1
#
_cell.length_a   1.000
_cell.length_b   1.000
_cell.length_c   1.000
_cell.angle_alpha   90.00
_cell.angle_beta   90.00
_cell.angle_gamma   90.00
#
_symmetry.space_group_name_H-M   'P 1'
#
loop_
_entity.id
_entity.type
_entity.pdbx_description
1 polymer ?
#
loop_
_entity_poly.entity_id
_entity_poly.type
_entity_poly.pdbx_seq_one_letter_code
_entity_poly.pdbx_strand_id
1 'polypeptide(L)'
;MLKKIEKDILPEGVSLIAGSWTSLLEVYFLLSIAIAIVLCFPIIVYEIYKFLEPALYKRERNLFIKFFVASISLFIFGIALAYLLILPITFKILMFFVNMLGVLPLISIDNFVFLVVAMLLGTGFVFTSPVLLYFLIKTKILNYNSIASRRKYVYAAL
;
A
#
# COMPACT_ATOMS: atom_id res chain seq x y z
N MET A 1 -3.30 7.29 -18.91
CA MET A 1 -3.09 7.11 -17.46
C MET A 1 -1.71 7.60 -17.04
N LEU A 2 -0.63 7.12 -17.67
CA LEU A 2 0.76 7.57 -17.42
C LEU A 2 0.96 9.10 -17.54
N LYS A 3 0.54 9.72 -18.66
CA LYS A 3 0.62 11.19 -18.84
C LYS A 3 -0.12 12.03 -17.79
N LYS A 4 -1.09 11.45 -17.07
CA LYS A 4 -1.88 12.15 -16.04
C LYS A 4 -1.18 12.05 -14.67
N ILE A 5 -0.63 10.89 -14.35
CA ILE A 5 0.24 10.68 -13.17
C ILE A 5 1.53 11.51 -13.30
N GLU A 6 2.08 11.60 -14.51
CA GLU A 6 3.24 12.42 -14.85
C GLU A 6 2.97 13.91 -14.56
N LYS A 7 1.85 14.45 -15.04
CA LYS A 7 1.52 15.88 -14.93
C LYS A 7 1.04 16.31 -13.53
N ASP A 8 0.42 15.42 -12.77
CA ASP A 8 -0.14 15.74 -11.44
C ASP A 8 0.87 15.54 -10.30
N ILE A 9 1.94 14.76 -10.51
CA ILE A 9 2.85 14.33 -9.42
C ILE A 9 4.29 14.75 -9.68
N LEU A 10 4.74 14.89 -10.94
CA LEU A 10 6.10 15.36 -11.18
C LEU A 10 6.19 16.87 -10.98
N PRO A 11 7.16 17.33 -10.18
CA PRO A 11 7.44 18.75 -10.06
C PRO A 11 8.09 19.31 -11.33
N GLU A 12 7.82 20.59 -11.60
CA GLU A 12 8.26 21.26 -12.82
C GLU A 12 9.80 21.15 -13.01
N GLY A 13 10.23 20.60 -14.15
CA GLY A 13 11.65 20.45 -14.51
C GLY A 13 12.26 19.05 -14.35
N VAL A 14 11.49 18.05 -13.91
CA VAL A 14 11.93 16.64 -13.86
C VAL A 14 11.65 15.95 -15.20
N SER A 15 12.70 15.42 -15.84
CA SER A 15 12.56 14.60 -17.05
C SER A 15 12.66 13.11 -16.71
N LEU A 16 11.69 12.34 -17.20
CA LEU A 16 11.70 10.88 -17.11
C LEU A 16 12.58 10.30 -18.21
N ILE A 17 13.53 9.46 -17.82
CA ILE A 17 14.38 8.72 -18.75
C ILE A 17 14.13 7.23 -18.64
N ALA A 18 14.36 6.48 -19.73
CA ALA A 18 14.45 5.03 -19.64
C ALA A 18 15.81 4.67 -19.04
N GLY A 19 15.83 4.08 -17.84
CA GLY A 19 17.08 3.68 -17.18
C GLY A 19 17.79 2.51 -17.87
N SER A 20 17.03 1.64 -18.53
CA SER A 20 17.51 0.50 -19.29
C SER A 20 16.61 0.25 -20.50
N TRP A 21 17.03 -0.67 -21.38
CA TRP A 21 16.21 -1.11 -22.51
C TRP A 21 14.99 -1.94 -22.06
N THR A 22 14.98 -2.46 -20.83
CA THR A 22 13.88 -3.25 -20.24
C THR A 22 12.89 -2.41 -19.45
N SER A 23 13.24 -1.16 -19.09
CA SER A 23 12.43 -0.27 -18.24
C SER A 23 10.95 -0.21 -18.66
N LEU A 24 10.67 -0.14 -19.96
CA LEU A 24 9.30 -0.07 -20.45
C LEU A 24 8.50 -1.33 -20.13
N LEU A 25 9.10 -2.51 -20.31
CA LEU A 25 8.46 -3.79 -20.00
C LEU A 25 8.18 -3.89 -18.50
N GLU A 26 9.16 -3.53 -17.67
CA GLU A 26 9.03 -3.54 -16.21
C GLU A 26 7.87 -2.65 -15.74
N VAL A 27 7.76 -1.45 -16.30
CA VAL A 27 6.67 -0.52 -16.00
C VAL A 27 5.30 -1.14 -16.31
N TYR A 28 5.11 -1.70 -17.52
CA TYR A 28 3.84 -2.32 -17.89
C TYR A 28 3.51 -3.54 -17.03
N PHE A 29 4.52 -4.37 -16.74
CA PHE A 29 4.35 -5.56 -15.93
C PHE A 29 3.98 -5.19 -14.49
N LEU A 30 4.70 -4.26 -13.87
CA LEU A 30 4.46 -3.85 -12.50
C LEU A 30 3.10 -3.16 -12.34
N LEU A 31 2.70 -2.32 -13.30
CA LEU A 31 1.37 -1.69 -13.30
C LEU A 31 0.26 -2.72 -13.43
N SER A 32 0.41 -3.70 -14.33
CA SER A 32 -0.62 -4.73 -14.50
C SER A 32 -0.77 -5.59 -13.24
N ILE A 33 0.33 -5.96 -12.58
CA ILE A 33 0.30 -6.64 -11.28
C ILE A 33 -0.34 -5.77 -10.21
N ALA A 34 0.04 -4.49 -10.12
CA ALA A 34 -0.50 -3.60 -9.10
C ALA A 34 -2.03 -3.45 -9.22
N ILE A 35 -2.53 -3.26 -10.45
CA ILE A 35 -3.96 -3.19 -10.73
C ILE A 35 -4.64 -4.53 -10.39
N ALA A 36 -4.02 -5.65 -10.77
CA ALA A 36 -4.54 -6.98 -10.46
C ALA A 36 -4.64 -7.20 -8.94
N ILE A 37 -3.63 -6.80 -8.16
CA ILE A 37 -3.65 -6.90 -6.69
C ILE A 37 -4.82 -6.09 -6.11
N VAL A 38 -5.01 -4.84 -6.57
CA VAL A 38 -6.09 -3.99 -6.07
C VAL A 38 -7.46 -4.57 -6.40
N LEU A 39 -7.65 -5.07 -7.62
CA LEU A 39 -8.93 -5.67 -8.05
C LEU A 39 -9.18 -7.03 -7.38
N CYS A 40 -8.14 -7.82 -7.15
CA CYS A 40 -8.23 -9.11 -6.48
C CYS A 40 -8.28 -8.99 -4.96
N PHE A 41 -8.02 -7.81 -4.38
CA PHE A 41 -8.01 -7.62 -2.93
C PHE A 41 -9.28 -8.13 -2.23
N PRO A 42 -10.51 -7.89 -2.72
CA PRO A 42 -11.72 -8.46 -2.13
C PRO A 42 -11.72 -10.00 -2.12
N ILE A 43 -11.18 -10.62 -3.17
CA ILE A 43 -11.08 -12.09 -3.28
C ILE A 43 -10.03 -12.60 -2.29
N ILE A 44 -8.88 -11.94 -2.19
CA ILE A 44 -7.82 -12.28 -1.23
C ILE A 44 -8.35 -12.24 0.21
N VAL A 45 -9.05 -11.16 0.59
CA VAL A 45 -9.64 -11.03 1.93
C VAL A 45 -10.68 -12.12 2.17
N TYR A 46 -11.47 -12.48 1.15
CA TYR A 46 -12.44 -13.56 1.23
C TYR A 46 -11.78 -14.94 1.46
N GLU A 47 -10.71 -15.25 0.72
CA GLU A 47 -10.00 -16.53 0.87
C GLU A 47 -9.27 -16.63 2.22
N ILE A 48 -8.64 -15.54 2.67
CA ILE A 48 -8.05 -15.47 4.01
C ILE A 48 -9.12 -15.75 5.08
N TYR A 49 -10.32 -15.18 4.92
CA TYR A 49 -11.42 -15.49 5.81
C TYR A 49 -11.83 -16.96 5.74
N LYS A 50 -12.03 -17.52 4.55
CA LYS A 50 -12.49 -18.90 4.39
C LYS A 50 -11.51 -19.89 5.04
N PHE A 51 -10.22 -19.57 5.03
CA PHE A 51 -9.20 -20.31 5.77
C PHE A 51 -9.35 -20.19 7.29
N LEU A 52 -9.78 -19.03 7.81
CA LEU A 52 -10.00 -18.76 9.23
C LEU A 52 -11.40 -19.17 9.74
N GLU A 53 -12.39 -19.30 8.85
CA GLU A 53 -13.76 -19.75 9.13
C GLU A 53 -13.85 -21.02 9.99
N PRO A 54 -13.08 -22.10 9.76
CA PRO A 54 -13.10 -23.27 10.64
C PRO A 54 -12.64 -22.97 12.08
N ALA A 55 -11.91 -21.89 12.33
CA ALA A 55 -11.49 -21.46 13.66
C ALA A 55 -12.50 -20.51 14.36
N LEU A 56 -13.55 -20.07 13.66
CA LEU A 56 -14.53 -19.10 14.14
C LEU A 56 -15.80 -19.79 14.69
N TYR A 57 -16.34 -19.30 15.81
CA TYR A 57 -17.62 -19.75 16.34
C TYR A 57 -18.78 -19.28 15.45
N LYS A 58 -19.82 -20.12 15.28
CA LYS A 58 -21.01 -19.85 14.42
C LYS A 58 -21.70 -18.49 14.69
N ARG A 59 -21.58 -17.95 15.92
CA ARG A 59 -22.18 -16.66 16.34
C ARG A 59 -21.36 -15.44 15.89
N GLU A 60 -20.10 -15.62 15.47
CA GLU A 60 -19.18 -14.55 15.05
C GLU A 60 -19.22 -14.27 13.54
N ARG A 61 -19.97 -15.05 12.76
CA ARG A 61 -20.07 -14.89 11.30
C ARG A 61 -20.59 -13.52 10.85
N ASN A 62 -21.39 -12.83 11.67
CA ASN A 62 -21.87 -11.48 11.34
C ASN A 62 -20.81 -10.38 11.59
N LEU A 63 -19.82 -10.66 12.45
CA LEU A 63 -18.66 -9.80 12.64
C LEU A 63 -17.78 -9.80 11.38
N PHE A 64 -17.72 -10.92 10.68
CA PHE A 64 -16.96 -11.06 9.44
C PHE A 64 -17.40 -10.07 8.36
N ILE A 65 -18.71 -9.91 8.11
CA ILE A 65 -19.19 -8.98 7.07
C ILE A 65 -18.71 -7.56 7.37
N LYS A 66 -18.75 -7.15 8.65
CA LYS A 66 -18.24 -5.84 9.08
C LYS A 66 -16.74 -5.72 8.87
N PHE A 67 -15.98 -6.77 9.19
CA PHE A 67 -14.53 -6.83 8.98
C PHE A 67 -14.16 -6.78 7.49
N PHE A 68 -14.86 -7.54 6.65
CA PHE A 68 -14.64 -7.62 5.22
C PHE A 68 -14.83 -6.24 4.56
N VAL A 69 -15.96 -5.60 4.84
CA VAL A 69 -16.26 -4.25 4.34
C VAL A 69 -15.26 -3.24 4.89
N ALA A 70 -14.89 -3.33 6.17
CA ALA A 70 -13.89 -2.45 6.76
C ALA A 70 -12.51 -2.60 6.08
N SER A 71 -12.03 -3.83 5.86
CA SER A 71 -10.74 -4.10 5.22
C SER A 71 -10.67 -3.53 3.80
N ILE A 72 -11.71 -3.76 2.98
CA ILE A 72 -11.77 -3.21 1.62
C ILE A 72 -11.80 -1.68 1.65
N SER A 73 -12.64 -1.11 2.52
CA SER A 73 -12.76 0.34 2.65
C SER A 73 -11.45 0.99 3.10
N LEU A 74 -10.77 0.40 4.10
CA LEU A 74 -9.48 0.90 4.58
C LEU A 74 -8.36 0.71 3.56
N PHE A 75 -8.37 -0.37 2.78
CA PHE A 75 -7.37 -0.56 1.73
C PHE A 75 -7.50 0.50 0.64
N ILE A 76 -8.72 0.76 0.15
CA ILE A 76 -8.99 1.83 -0.82
C ILE A 76 -8.65 3.20 -0.23
N PHE A 77 -9.01 3.44 1.03
CA PHE A 77 -8.67 4.68 1.73
C PHE A 77 -7.15 4.86 1.87
N GLY A 78 -6.41 3.81 2.19
CA GLY A 78 -4.95 3.83 2.27
C GLY A 78 -4.30 4.15 0.92
N ILE A 79 -4.79 3.57 -0.17
CA ILE A 79 -4.35 3.90 -1.53
C ILE A 79 -4.64 5.36 -1.87
N ALA A 80 -5.84 5.85 -1.55
CA ALA A 80 -6.21 7.24 -1.78
C ALA A 80 -5.34 8.21 -0.99
N LEU A 81 -5.06 7.90 0.27
CA LEU A 81 -4.18 8.69 1.14
C LEU A 81 -2.74 8.68 0.64
N ALA A 82 -2.25 7.53 0.17
CA ALA A 82 -0.92 7.44 -0.43
C ALA A 82 -0.80 8.35 -1.66
N TYR A 83 -1.80 8.34 -2.54
CA TYR A 83 -1.82 9.17 -3.73
C TYR A 83 -1.87 10.68 -3.39
N LEU A 84 -2.74 11.07 -2.46
CA LEU A 84 -3.05 12.47 -2.18
C LEU A 84 -2.08 13.15 -1.20
N LEU A 85 -1.48 12.40 -0.26
CA LEU A 85 -0.64 12.97 0.79
C LEU A 85 0.77 12.42 0.76
N ILE A 86 0.96 11.10 0.73
CA ILE A 86 2.30 10.51 0.91
C ILE A 86 3.18 10.80 -0.30
N LEU A 87 2.70 10.54 -1.52
CA LEU A 87 3.45 10.80 -2.75
C LEU A 87 3.94 12.27 -2.86
N PRO A 88 3.10 13.30 -2.74
CA PRO A 88 3.57 14.68 -2.88
C PRO A 88 4.56 15.07 -1.79
N ILE A 89 4.39 14.58 -0.56
CA ILE A 89 5.35 14.80 0.53
C ILE A 89 6.69 14.14 0.18
N THR A 90 6.67 12.90 -0.29
CA THR A 90 7.86 12.17 -0.73
C THR A 90 8.59 12.92 -1.84
N PHE A 91 7.91 13.29 -2.93
CA PHE A 91 8.57 14.01 -4.04
C PHE A 91 9.11 15.38 -3.63
N LYS A 92 8.42 16.09 -2.73
CA LYS A 92 8.92 17.35 -2.16
C LYS A 92 10.21 17.14 -1.37
N ILE A 93 10.29 16.08 -0.57
CA ILE A 93 11.49 15.71 0.19
C ILE A 93 12.62 15.30 -0.76
N LEU A 94 12.34 14.45 -1.76
CA LEU A 94 13.35 14.04 -2.74
C LEU A 94 13.93 15.24 -3.50
N MET A 95 13.08 16.16 -3.96
CA MET A 95 13.54 17.39 -4.60
C MET A 95 14.38 18.27 -3.68
N PHE A 96 14.01 18.37 -2.41
CA PHE A 96 14.80 19.12 -1.43
C PHE A 96 16.24 18.59 -1.37
N PHE A 97 16.42 17.26 -1.35
CA PHE A 97 17.75 16.65 -1.38
C PHE A 97 18.49 16.87 -2.70
N VAL A 98 17.80 16.76 -3.83
CA VAL A 98 18.40 17.00 -5.16
C VAL A 98 18.94 18.42 -5.26
N ASN A 99 18.15 19.42 -4.84
CA ASN A 99 18.55 20.82 -4.81
C ASN A 99 19.72 21.07 -3.85
N MET A 100 19.72 20.45 -2.67
CA MET A 100 20.81 20.57 -1.69
C MET A 100 22.14 20.03 -2.22
N LEU A 101 22.10 18.95 -2.99
CA LEU A 101 23.29 18.30 -3.55
C LEU A 101 23.73 18.91 -4.90
N GLY A 102 22.94 19.82 -5.48
CA GLY A 102 23.25 20.45 -6.77
C GLY A 102 23.26 19.49 -7.96
N VAL A 103 22.61 18.34 -7.85
CA VAL A 103 22.52 17.32 -8.91
C VAL A 103 21.32 17.56 -9.81
N LEU A 104 21.41 17.09 -11.05
CA LEU A 104 20.30 17.15 -12.00
C LEU A 104 19.17 16.22 -11.55
N PRO A 105 17.90 16.66 -11.59
CA PRO A 105 16.74 15.86 -11.21
C PRO A 105 16.35 14.86 -12.31
N LEU A 106 17.22 13.90 -12.60
CA LEU A 106 16.96 12.83 -13.56
C LEU A 106 16.41 11.61 -12.84
N ILE A 107 15.19 11.19 -13.18
CA ILE A 107 14.54 10.03 -12.57
C ILE A 107 14.21 9.01 -13.66
N SER A 108 14.64 7.76 -13.47
CA SER A 108 14.27 6.66 -14.36
C SER A 108 12.79 6.31 -14.21
N ILE A 109 12.11 6.06 -15.33
CA ILE A 109 10.67 5.77 -15.34
C ILE A 109 10.28 4.50 -14.57
N ASP A 110 11.13 3.48 -14.64
CA ASP A 110 11.01 2.22 -13.88
C ASP A 110 11.01 2.49 -12.38
N ASN A 111 12.04 3.16 -11.86
CA ASN A 111 12.14 3.57 -10.46
C ASN A 111 10.98 4.47 -10.02
N PHE A 112 10.55 5.41 -10.86
CA PHE A 112 9.41 6.28 -10.55
C PHE A 112 8.13 5.44 -10.37
N VAL A 113 7.81 4.58 -11.34
CA VAL A 113 6.61 3.74 -11.29
C VAL A 113 6.70 2.75 -10.14
N PHE A 114 7.86 2.16 -9.90
CA PHE A 114 8.08 1.28 -8.75
C PHE A 114 7.82 1.99 -7.43
N LEU A 115 8.39 3.19 -7.23
CA LEU A 115 8.17 4.00 -6.03
C LEU A 115 6.68 4.29 -5.84
N VAL A 116 6.00 4.74 -6.89
CA VAL A 116 4.56 5.05 -6.84
C VAL A 116 3.75 3.82 -6.48
N VAL A 117 3.95 2.70 -7.18
CA VAL A 117 3.24 1.44 -6.93
C VAL A 117 3.50 0.91 -5.52
N ALA A 118 4.77 0.88 -5.10
CA ALA A 118 5.17 0.42 -3.78
C ALA A 118 4.53 1.26 -2.66
N MET A 119 4.46 2.59 -2.83
CA MET A 119 3.82 3.47 -1.86
C MET A 119 2.30 3.29 -1.81
N LEU A 120 1.65 3.20 -2.97
CA LEU A 120 0.20 2.97 -3.04
C LEU A 120 -0.19 1.65 -2.39
N LEU A 121 0.42 0.55 -2.81
CA LEU A 121 0.12 -0.79 -2.27
C LEU A 121 0.58 -0.92 -0.82
N GLY A 122 1.80 -0.49 -0.51
CA GLY A 122 2.35 -0.56 0.84
C GLY A 122 1.48 0.16 1.86
N THR A 123 1.05 1.39 1.55
CA THR A 123 0.14 2.14 2.42
C THR A 123 -1.23 1.47 2.50
N GLY A 124 -1.77 0.98 1.37
CA GLY A 124 -3.01 0.21 1.37
C GLY A 124 -2.96 -0.97 2.35
N PHE A 125 -1.88 -1.76 2.32
CA PHE A 125 -1.70 -2.89 3.23
C PHE A 125 -1.50 -2.45 4.68
N VAL A 126 -0.68 -1.43 4.95
CA VAL A 126 -0.49 -0.88 6.30
C VAL A 126 -1.82 -0.44 6.91
N PHE A 127 -2.71 0.15 6.11
CA PHE A 127 -4.04 0.57 6.56
C PHE A 127 -4.98 -0.60 6.86
N THR A 128 -4.73 -1.80 6.34
CA THR A 128 -5.53 -3.00 6.69
C THR A 128 -5.09 -3.64 8.00
N SER A 129 -3.87 -3.37 8.46
CA SER A 129 -3.29 -3.93 9.69
C SER A 129 -4.11 -3.69 10.96
N PRO A 130 -4.68 -2.50 11.23
CA PRO A 130 -5.50 -2.26 12.42
C PRO A 130 -6.75 -3.16 12.45
N VAL A 131 -7.36 -3.35 11.28
CA VAL A 131 -8.55 -4.19 11.13
C VAL A 131 -8.17 -5.64 11.40
N LEU A 132 -7.09 -6.13 10.77
CA LEU A 132 -6.50 -7.45 11.01
C LEU A 132 -6.21 -7.71 12.50
N LEU A 133 -5.53 -6.77 13.18
CA LEU A 133 -5.21 -6.89 14.61
C LEU A 133 -6.48 -6.94 15.46
N TYR A 134 -7.47 -6.09 15.20
CA TYR A 134 -8.74 -6.11 15.91
C TYR A 134 -9.45 -7.46 15.77
N PHE A 135 -9.46 -8.02 14.56
CA PHE A 135 -10.04 -9.33 14.31
C PHE A 135 -9.32 -10.44 15.09
N LEU A 136 -7.99 -10.50 15.03
CA LEU A 136 -7.20 -11.51 15.73
C LEU A 136 -7.37 -11.46 17.26
N ILE A 137 -7.53 -10.27 17.83
CA ILE A 137 -7.82 -10.12 19.28
C ILE A 137 -9.23 -10.62 19.59
N LYS A 138 -10.20 -10.28 18.74
CA LYS A 138 -11.61 -10.61 18.97
C LYS A 138 -11.91 -12.10 18.84
N THR A 139 -11.24 -12.78 17.91
CA THR A 139 -11.30 -14.24 17.74
C THR A 139 -10.47 -15.00 18.78
N LYS A 140 -9.82 -14.29 19.72
CA LYS A 140 -8.94 -14.84 20.76
C LYS A 140 -7.72 -15.59 20.22
N ILE A 141 -7.37 -15.41 18.95
CA ILE A 141 -6.11 -15.92 18.37
C ILE A 141 -4.92 -15.19 19.00
N LEU A 142 -5.07 -13.88 19.23
CA LEU A 142 -4.09 -13.07 19.95
C LEU A 142 -4.69 -12.52 21.24
N ASN A 143 -3.85 -12.47 22.29
CA ASN A 143 -4.25 -11.91 23.57
C ASN A 143 -3.87 -10.42 23.64
N TYR A 144 -4.78 -9.57 24.11
CA TYR A 144 -4.55 -8.11 24.17
C TYR A 144 -3.29 -7.77 24.96
N ASN A 145 -3.07 -8.43 26.11
CA ASN A 145 -1.91 -8.21 26.97
C ASN A 145 -0.57 -8.56 26.26
N SER A 146 -0.59 -9.57 25.39
CA SER A 146 0.60 -9.98 24.62
C SER A 146 0.97 -8.95 23.54
N ILE A 147 -0.03 -8.30 22.93
CA ILE A 147 0.21 -7.21 21.97
C ILE A 147 0.62 -5.93 22.69
N ALA A 148 -0.04 -5.62 23.82
CA ALA A 148 0.25 -4.43 24.60
C ALA A 148 1.69 -4.42 25.16
N SER A 149 2.21 -5.57 25.56
CA SER A 149 3.60 -5.71 26.00
C SER A 149 4.62 -5.62 24.86
N ARG A 150 4.21 -5.87 23.60
CA ARG A 150 5.08 -5.90 22.41
C ARG A 150 4.82 -4.77 21.41
N ARG A 151 4.19 -3.67 21.83
CA ARG A 151 3.86 -2.52 20.96
C ARG A 151 5.03 -2.03 20.11
N LYS A 152 6.25 -2.02 20.67
CA LYS A 152 7.47 -1.62 19.95
C LYS A 152 7.73 -2.48 18.71
N TYR A 153 7.52 -3.79 18.79
CA TYR A 153 7.70 -4.70 17.65
C TYR A 153 6.57 -4.57 16.62
N VAL A 154 5.34 -4.33 17.08
CA VAL A 154 4.20 -4.10 16.18
C VAL A 154 4.40 -2.83 15.36
N TYR A 155 4.88 -1.76 16.00
CA TYR A 155 5.20 -0.52 15.29
C TYR A 155 6.47 -0.60 14.45
N ALA A 156 7.42 -1.48 14.79
CA ALA A 156 8.61 -1.69 13.95
C ALA A 156 8.32 -2.56 12.72
N ALA A 157 7.29 -3.41 12.78
CA ALA A 157 6.87 -4.26 11.67
C ALA A 157 5.91 -3.55 10.69
N LEU A 158 5.33 -2.42 11.09
CA LEU A 158 4.46 -1.56 10.28
C LEU A 158 5.25 -0.39 9.69
#